data_AF-A0A2N3CV47-F1
#
_entry.id   AF-A0A2N3CV47-F1
#
_cell.length_a   1.000
_cell.length_b   1.000
_cell.length_c   1.000
_cell.angle_alpha   90.00
_cell.angle_beta   90.00
_cell.angle_gamma   90.00
#
_symmetry.space_group_name_H-M   'P 1'
#
loop_
_entity.id
_entity.type
_entity.pdbx_description
1 polymer ?
#
loop_
_entity_poly.entity_id
_entity_poly.type
_entity_poly.pdbx_seq_one_letter_code
_entity_poly.pdbx_strand_id
1 'polypeptide(L)'
;MVMTTTTSPSPAFRFHPLIWGMAAAALLVPAAAMLVTREVNWGAGDFMVFGVMLAALCMAVETACHWLATPLLRFSAIVLAALAFLIVWAELAVGLFD
;
A
#
# COMPACT_ATOMS: atom_id res chain seq x y z
N MET A 1 36.67 -36.33 -14.92
CA MET A 1 35.22 -36.29 -14.66
C MET A 1 34.97 -35.11 -13.73
N VAL A 2 34.66 -33.92 -14.27
CA VAL A 2 34.51 -32.68 -13.49
C VAL A 2 33.03 -32.42 -13.28
N MET A 3 32.59 -32.35 -12.03
CA MET A 3 31.22 -32.10 -11.64
C MET A 3 31.04 -30.59 -11.51
N THR A 4 30.47 -29.93 -12.52
CA THR A 4 30.14 -28.50 -12.44
C THR A 4 28.90 -28.31 -11.59
N THR A 5 29.06 -27.81 -10.37
CA THR A 5 27.93 -27.41 -9.51
C THR A 5 27.31 -26.13 -10.06
N THR A 6 26.22 -26.26 -10.82
CA THR A 6 25.38 -25.12 -11.21
C THR A 6 24.68 -24.58 -9.97
N THR A 7 25.17 -23.48 -9.42
CA THR A 7 24.48 -22.77 -8.33
C THR A 7 23.27 -22.05 -8.91
N SER A 8 22.07 -22.63 -8.75
CA SER A 8 20.82 -21.93 -9.07
C SER A 8 20.64 -20.76 -8.09
N PRO A 9 20.39 -19.52 -8.57
CA PRO A 9 20.17 -18.39 -7.69
C PRO A 9 18.94 -18.63 -6.82
N SER A 10 19.09 -18.50 -5.50
CA SER A 10 17.95 -18.55 -4.58
C SER A 10 17.00 -17.38 -4.88
N PRO A 11 15.66 -17.60 -4.85
CA PRO A 11 14.69 -16.53 -5.05
C PRO A 11 14.84 -15.52 -3.90
N ALA A 12 15.52 -14.41 -4.17
CA ALA A 12 15.67 -13.33 -3.20
C ALA A 12 14.29 -12.70 -2.90
N PHE A 13 14.02 -12.44 -1.63
CA PHE A 13 12.85 -11.66 -1.21
C PHE A 13 12.96 -10.25 -1.80
N ARG A 14 12.17 -9.97 -2.85
CA ARG A 14 12.15 -8.68 -3.53
C ARG A 14 11.20 -7.74 -2.80
N PHE A 15 11.76 -6.95 -1.88
CA PHE A 15 11.04 -5.82 -1.29
C PHE A 15 10.89 -4.69 -2.32
N HIS A 16 9.71 -4.07 -2.39
CA HIS A 16 9.42 -2.98 -3.32
C HIS A 16 9.38 -1.64 -2.59
N PRO A 17 10.53 -1.00 -2.30
CA PRO A 17 10.58 0.25 -1.52
C PRO A 17 9.86 1.41 -2.20
N LEU A 18 9.69 1.35 -3.53
CA LEU A 18 8.97 2.36 -4.30
C LEU A 18 7.51 2.50 -3.84
N ILE A 19 6.85 1.38 -3.50
CA ILE A 19 5.43 1.39 -3.09
C ILE A 19 5.29 2.12 -1.75
N TRP A 20 6.21 1.88 -0.82
CA TRP A 20 6.27 2.57 0.47
C TRP A 20 6.59 4.05 0.32
N GLY A 21 7.47 4.41 -0.61
CA GLY A 21 7.76 5.81 -0.93
C GLY A 21 6.54 6.55 -1.49
N MET A 22 5.76 5.91 -2.37
CA MET A 22 4.51 6.47 -2.88
C MET A 22 3.46 6.65 -1.78
N ALA A 23 3.34 5.69 -0.86
CA ALA A 23 2.44 5.81 0.29
C ALA A 23 2.84 6.96 1.22
N ALA A 24 4.13 7.12 1.51
CA ALA A 24 4.62 8.25 2.29
C ALA A 24 4.32 9.58 1.60
N ALA A 25 4.53 9.67 0.28
CA ALA A 25 4.18 10.86 -0.50
C ALA A 25 2.67 11.16 -0.46
N ALA A 26 1.81 10.13 -0.52
CA ALA A 26 0.37 10.30 -0.41
C ALA A 26 -0.06 10.86 0.96
N LEU A 27 0.59 10.44 2.05
CA LEU A 27 0.35 10.98 3.40
C LEU A 27 0.82 12.43 3.54
N LEU A 28 1.82 12.86 2.76
CA LEU A 28 2.28 14.25 2.75
C LEU A 28 1.34 15.21 2.01
N VAL A 29 0.47 14.72 1.12
CA VAL A 29 -0.51 15.54 0.42
C VAL A 29 -1.41 16.35 1.37
N PRO A 30 -2.10 15.74 2.35
CA PRO A 30 -2.92 16.48 3.31
C PRO A 30 -2.09 17.40 4.22
N ALA A 31 -0.87 16.98 4.60
CA ALA A 31 0.04 17.84 5.36
C ALA A 31 0.43 19.09 4.59
N ALA A 32 0.72 18.97 3.29
CA ALA A 32 0.99 20.11 2.42
C ALA A 32 -0.28 20.96 2.20
N ALA A 33 -1.45 20.34 2.06
CA ALA A 33 -2.71 21.05 1.86
C ALA A 33 -3.05 21.96 3.05
N MET A 34 -2.82 21.51 4.29
CA MET A 34 -2.99 22.33 5.50
C MET A 34 -2.12 23.58 5.55
N LEU A 35 -0.94 23.54 4.92
CA LEU A 35 -0.06 24.70 4.86
C LEU A 35 -0.59 25.77 3.91
N VAL A 36 -1.43 25.36 2.94
CA VAL A 36 -1.96 26.24 1.89
C VAL A 36 -3.38 26.71 2.22
N THR A 37 -4.23 25.84 2.79
CA THR A 37 -5.64 26.12 3.06
C THR A 37 -6.06 25.68 4.47
N ARG A 38 -7.02 26.41 5.06
CA ARG A 38 -7.68 26.04 6.31
C ARG A 38 -8.86 25.09 6.11
N GLU A 39 -9.23 24.79 4.88
CA GLU A 39 -10.33 23.89 4.54
C GLU A 39 -10.00 22.42 4.84
N VAL A 40 -8.72 22.05 4.73
CA VAL A 40 -8.23 20.73 5.14
C VAL A 40 -7.73 20.83 6.58
N ASN A 41 -8.48 20.26 7.52
CA ASN A 41 -8.16 20.31 8.95
C ASN A 41 -8.15 18.90 9.57
N TRP A 42 -7.26 18.04 9.09
CA TRP A 42 -6.95 16.76 9.72
C TRP A 42 -6.27 16.95 11.09
N GLY A 43 -6.70 16.18 12.09
CA GLY A 43 -5.98 16.05 13.34
C GLY A 43 -4.84 15.05 13.23
N ALA A 44 -4.04 14.94 14.30
CA ALA A 44 -3.04 13.87 14.43
C ALA A 44 -3.68 12.46 14.33
N GLY A 45 -4.94 12.31 14.78
CA GLY A 45 -5.69 11.06 14.65
C GLY A 45 -5.94 10.67 13.20
N ASP A 46 -6.38 11.60 12.36
CA ASP A 46 -6.63 11.37 10.93
C ASP A 46 -5.37 10.97 10.18
N PHE A 47 -4.23 11.63 10.45
CA PHE A 47 -2.94 11.23 9.90
C PHE A 47 -2.54 9.81 10.31
N MET A 48 -2.78 9.45 11.57
CA MET A 48 -2.48 8.11 12.07
C MET A 48 -3.37 7.05 11.40
N VAL A 49 -4.67 7.30 11.32
CA VAL A 49 -5.62 6.39 10.67
C VAL A 49 -5.28 6.23 9.19
N PHE A 50 -5.11 7.34 8.46
CA PHE A 50 -4.78 7.30 7.04
C PHE A 50 -3.42 6.63 6.79
N GLY A 51 -2.43 6.90 7.64
CA GLY A 51 -1.10 6.27 7.58
C GLY A 51 -1.15 4.75 7.80
N VAL A 52 -1.91 4.28 8.81
CA VAL A 52 -2.11 2.84 9.05
C VAL A 52 -2.82 2.18 7.87
N MET A 53 -3.81 2.85 7.29
CA MET A 53 -4.57 2.35 6.15
C MET A 53 -3.69 2.20 4.90
N LEU A 54 -2.81 3.17 4.65
CA LEU A 54 -1.82 3.12 3.57
C LEU A 54 -0.78 2.01 3.81
N ALA A 55 -0.30 1.85 5.04
CA ALA A 55 0.62 0.76 5.39
C ALA A 55 -0.02 -0.61 5.19
N ALA A 56 -1.30 -0.78 5.58
CA ALA A 56 -2.06 -2.00 5.35
C ALA A 56 -2.20 -2.32 3.85
N LEU A 57 -2.49 -1.31 3.02
CA LEU A 57 -2.56 -1.47 1.57
C LEU A 57 -1.20 -1.88 0.98
N CYS A 58 -0.11 -1.23 1.39
CA CYS A 58 1.25 -1.58 0.94
C CYS A 58 1.62 -3.02 1.32
N MET A 59 1.32 -3.43 2.55
CA MET A 59 1.55 -4.80 3.01
C MET A 59 0.70 -5.81 2.22
N ALA A 60 -0.56 -5.49 1.91
CA ALA A 60 -1.42 -6.36 1.11
C ALA A 60 -0.84 -6.55 -0.30
N VAL A 61 -0.36 -5.48 -0.93
CA VAL A 61 0.27 -5.53 -2.26
C VAL A 61 1.57 -6.34 -2.24
N GLU A 62 2.44 -6.12 -1.25
CA GLU A 62 3.70 -6.88 -1.11
C GLU A 62 3.42 -8.38 -0.86
N THR A 63 2.41 -8.68 -0.03
CA THR A 63 1.98 -10.06 0.24
C THR A 63 1.41 -10.70 -1.03
N ALA A 64 0.62 -9.98 -1.81
CA ALA A 64 0.11 -10.47 -3.09
C ALA A 64 1.26 -10.75 -4.08
N CYS A 65 2.25 -9.86 -4.16
CA CYS A 65 3.43 -10.06 -5.01
C CYS A 65 4.28 -11.26 -4.59
N HIS A 66 4.42 -11.50 -3.28
CA HIS A 66 5.24 -12.56 -2.75
C HIS A 66 4.58 -13.95 -2.80
N TRP A 67 3.30 -14.04 -2.42
CA TRP A 67 2.63 -15.33 -2.19
C TRP A 67 1.83 -15.85 -3.38
N LEU A 68 1.31 -14.97 -4.24
CA LEU A 68 0.49 -15.42 -5.38
C LEU A 68 1.39 -15.74 -6.56
N ALA A 69 1.23 -16.91 -7.17
CA ALA A 69 2.03 -17.33 -8.32
C ALA A 69 1.50 -16.77 -9.66
N THR A 70 0.17 -16.70 -9.79
CA THR A 70 -0.50 -16.31 -11.04
C THR A 70 -0.72 -14.81 -11.15
N PRO A 71 -0.42 -14.17 -12.31
CA PRO A 71 -0.59 -12.74 -12.50
C PRO A 71 -2.05 -12.28 -12.35
N LEU A 72 -3.01 -13.14 -12.72
CA LEU A 72 -4.44 -12.83 -12.58
C LEU A 72 -4.85 -12.72 -11.11
N LEU A 73 -4.45 -13.68 -10.25
CA LEU A 73 -4.73 -13.58 -8.81
C LEU A 73 -4.00 -12.39 -8.18
N ARG A 74 -2.76 -12.10 -8.61
CA ARG A 74 -2.02 -10.93 -8.11
C ARG A 74 -2.79 -9.64 -8.38
N PHE A 75 -3.23 -9.47 -9.63
CA PHE A 75 -3.99 -8.29 -10.02
C PHE A 75 -5.32 -8.21 -9.28
N SER A 76 -6.08 -9.31 -9.18
CA SER A 76 -7.35 -9.30 -8.45
C SER A 76 -7.16 -9.00 -6.96
N ALA A 77 -6.12 -9.53 -6.31
CA ALA A 77 -5.81 -9.24 -4.91
C ALA A 77 -5.45 -7.76 -4.70
N ILE A 78 -4.64 -7.17 -5.59
CA ILE A 78 -4.28 -5.74 -5.53
C ILE A 78 -5.53 -4.87 -5.73
N VAL A 79 -6.38 -5.21 -6.70
CA VAL A 79 -7.63 -4.49 -6.96
C VAL A 79 -8.57 -4.59 -5.75
N LEU A 80 -8.74 -5.78 -5.17
CA LEU A 80 -9.57 -5.97 -3.98
C LEU A 80 -9.03 -5.19 -2.78
N ALA A 81 -7.72 -5.18 -2.56
CA ALA A 81 -7.09 -4.40 -1.50
C ALA A 81 -7.30 -2.89 -1.71
N ALA A 82 -7.15 -2.41 -2.95
CA ALA A 82 -7.39 -1.01 -3.29
C ALA A 82 -8.88 -0.63 -3.11
N LEU A 83 -9.81 -1.49 -3.52
CA LEU A 83 -11.24 -1.28 -3.32
C LEU A 83 -11.60 -1.24 -1.83
N ALA A 84 -11.09 -2.18 -1.04
CA ALA A 84 -11.29 -2.19 0.41
C ALA A 84 -10.73 -0.91 1.06
N PHE A 85 -9.53 -0.48 0.67
CA PHE A 85 -8.95 0.78 1.11
C PHE A 85 -9.86 1.98 0.78
N LEU A 86 -10.35 2.07 -0.46
CA LEU A 86 -11.21 3.17 -0.90
C LEU A 86 -12.56 3.18 -0.18
N ILE A 87 -13.16 2.00 0.06
CA ILE A 87 -14.41 1.87 0.81
C ILE A 87 -14.21 2.39 2.23
N VAL A 88 -13.20 1.87 2.95
CA VAL A 88 -12.91 2.30 4.33
C VAL A 88 -12.60 3.80 4.37
N TRP A 89 -11.85 4.31 3.39
CA TRP A 89 -11.57 5.74 3.31
C TRP A 89 -12.85 6.58 3.12
N ALA A 90 -13.73 6.15 2.20
CA ALA A 90 -14.96 6.86 1.91
C ALA A 90 -15.95 6.82 3.09
N GLU A 91 -16.03 5.71 3.82
CA GLU A 91 -16.75 5.64 5.09
C GLU A 91 -16.24 6.69 6.08
N LEU A 92 -14.93 6.77 6.28
CA LEU A 92 -14.34 7.70 7.24
C LEU A 92 -14.41 9.17 6.80
N ALA A 93 -14.35 9.44 5.49
CA ALA A 93 -14.30 10.79 4.94
C ALA A 93 -15.69 11.38 4.68
N VAL A 94 -16.63 10.56 4.21
CA VAL A 94 -17.97 10.99 3.77
C VAL A 94 -19.08 10.48 4.68
N GLY A 95 -18.88 9.34 5.37
CA GLY A 95 -19.94 8.68 6.13
C GLY A 95 -20.96 8.01 5.21
N LEU A 96 -20.53 7.10 4.34
CA LEU A 96 -21.40 6.47 3.34
C LEU A 96 -22.56 5.65 3.97
N PHE A 97 -22.39 5.13 5.19
CA PHE A 97 -23.42 4.37 5.92
C PHE A 97 -24.18 5.17 7.01
N ASP A 98 -24.02 6.50 7.08
CA ASP A 98 -24.72 7.36 8.05
C ASP A 98 -26.09 7.88 7.54
#